data_AF-A0A9E5JE94-F1
#
_entry.id   AF-A0A9E5JE94-F1
#
_cell.length_a   1.000
_cell.length_b   1.000
_cell.length_c   1.000
_cell.angle_alpha   90.00
_cell.angle_beta   90.00
_cell.angle_gamma   90.00
#
_symmetry.space_group_name_H-M   'P 1'
#
loop_
_entity.id
_entity.type
_entity.pdbx_description
1 polymer ?
#
loop_
_entity_poly.entity_id
_entity_poly.type
_entity_poly.pdbx_seq_one_letter_code
_entity_poly.pdbx_strand_id
1 'polypeptide(L)' 'RVKLILSAEVEPEALYTEGPLAHEFPRTISRLHEMQSSEFLALEHRTVDTHIT' A
#
# COMPACT_ATOMS: atom_id res chain seq x y z
N ARG A 1 6.35 0.16 9.53
CA ARG A 1 5.14 -0.42 8.91
C ARG A 1 3.98 0.42 9.39
N VAL A 2 3.11 0.83 8.48
CA VAL A 2 1.98 1.71 8.78
C VAL A 2 0.72 1.07 8.22
N LYS A 3 -0.40 1.18 8.95
CA LYS A 3 -1.71 0.83 8.43
C LYS A 3 -2.13 1.94 7.46
N LEU A 4 -2.13 1.64 6.17
CA LEU A 4 -2.58 2.54 5.12
C LEU A 4 -4.06 2.22 4.83
N ILE A 5 -4.91 3.24 4.84
CA ILE A 5 -6.29 3.14 4.37
C ILE A 5 -6.40 4.03 3.14
N LEU A 6 -6.76 3.43 2.00
CA LEU A 6 -6.94 4.11 0.71
C LEU A 6 -8.35 3.78 0.21
N SER A 7 -9.06 4.78 -0.30
CA SER A 7 -10.35 4.61 -0.97
C SER A 7 -10.22 5.14 -2.40
N ALA A 8 -10.75 4.39 -3.36
CA ALA A 8 -10.81 4.76 -4.77
C ALA A 8 -12.17 4.39 -5.35
N GLU A 9 -12.56 5.02 -6.46
CA GLU A 9 -13.82 4.73 -7.16
C GLU A 9 -13.79 3.37 -7.89
N VAL A 10 -12.60 2.91 -8.26
CA VAL A 10 -12.36 1.66 -8.99
C VAL A 10 -11.28 0.84 -8.30
N GLU A 11 -11.22 -0.44 -8.64
CA GLU A 11 -10.17 -1.36 -8.18
C GLU A 11 -8.75 -0.81 -8.50
N PRO A 12 -7.74 -1.16 -7.70
CA PRO A 12 -6.35 -0.74 -7.91
C PRO A 12 -5.84 -1.01 -9.33
N GLU A 13 -6.29 -2.09 -9.95
CA GLU A 13 -5.92 -2.50 -11.30
C GLU A 13 -6.46 -1.56 -12.39
N ALA A 14 -7.59 -0.90 -12.11
CA ALA A 14 -8.24 0.05 -13.01
C ALA A 14 -7.83 1.51 -12.76
N LEU A 15 -7.13 1.79 -11.66
CA LEU A 15 -6.68 3.13 -11.28
C LEU A 15 -5.62 3.70 -12.23
N TYR A 16 -4.77 2.85 -12.80
CA TYR A 16 -3.68 3.28 -13.68
C TYR A 16 -3.39 2.23 -14.75
N THR A 17 -4.24 2.19 -15.77
CA THR A 17 -4.17 1.23 -16.88
C THR A 17 -3.23 1.67 -18.00
N GLU A 18 -3.02 2.98 -18.18
CA GLU A 18 -2.25 3.56 -19.29
C GLU A 18 -1.32 4.67 -18.81
N GLY A 19 -0.14 4.77 -19.42
CA GLY A 19 0.86 5.79 -19.10
C GLY A 19 2.27 5.22 -18.95
N PRO A 20 3.29 6.10 -18.82
CA PRO A 20 4.70 5.70 -18.74
C PRO A 20 5.03 4.78 -17.56
N LEU A 21 4.22 4.81 -16.48
CA LEU A 21 4.41 4.00 -15.27
C LEU A 21 3.41 2.82 -15.17
N ALA A 22 2.59 2.58 -16.18
CA ALA A 22 1.52 1.58 -16.12
C ALA A 22 2.04 0.15 -16.02
N HIS A 23 3.25 -0.12 -16.55
CA HIS A 23 3.91 -1.42 -16.38
C HIS A 23 4.49 -1.64 -14.98
N GLU A 24 4.76 -0.57 -14.23
CA GLU A 24 5.30 -0.66 -12.87
C GLU A 24 4.19 -0.63 -11.80
N PHE A 25 3.05 -0.05 -12.13
CA PHE A 25 1.89 0.05 -11.25
C PHE A 25 1.39 -1.30 -10.69
N PRO A 26 1.41 -2.43 -11.44
CA PRO A 26 1.12 -3.76 -10.90
C PRO A 26 1.96 -4.13 -9.68
N ARG A 27 3.22 -3.67 -9.60
CA ARG A 27 4.07 -3.90 -8.42
C ARG A 27 3.55 -3.17 -7.19
N THR A 28 2.96 -1.98 -7.39
CA THR A 28 2.30 -1.21 -6.33
C THR A 28 1.02 -1.91 -5.87
N ILE A 29 0.22 -2.44 -6.80
CA ILE A 29 -0.99 -3.21 -6.48
C ILE A 29 -0.65 -4.45 -5.66
N SER A 30 0.36 -5.21 -6.10
CA SER A 30 0.83 -6.39 -5.36
C SER A 30 1.23 -6.04 -3.93
N ARG A 31 1.89 -4.89 -3.72
CA ARG A 31 2.28 -4.42 -2.39
C ARG A 31 1.07 -3.95 -1.57
N LEU A 32 0.08 -3.30 -2.19
CA LEU A 32 -1.17 -2.92 -1.54
C LEU A 32 -1.97 -4.16 -1.08
N HIS A 33 -2.06 -5.19 -1.92
CA HIS A 33 -2.68 -6.48 -1.56
C HIS A 33 -1.92 -7.18 -0.43
N GLU A 34 -0.59 -7.18 -0.49
CA GLU A 34 0.25 -7.69 0.61
C GLU A 34 -0.04 -6.92 1.91
N MET A 35 -0.17 -5.59 1.84
CA MET A 35 -0.48 -4.74 2.99
C MET A 35 -1.89 -4.96 3.58
N GLN A 36 -2.84 -5.46 2.79
CA GLN A 36 -4.18 -5.84 3.25
C GLN A 36 -4.21 -7.24 3.89
N SER A 37 -3.18 -8.06 3.68
CA SER A 37 -3.15 -9.43 4.18
C SER A 37 -3.13 -9.45 5.71
N SER A 38 -3.79 -10.45 6.31
CA SER A 38 -3.84 -10.62 7.77
C SER A 38 -2.45 -10.73 8.40
N GLU A 39 -1.50 -11.33 7.68
CA GLU A 39 -0.10 -11.38 8.08
C GLU A 39 0.48 -9.97 8.22
N PHE A 40 0.29 -9.10 7.23
CA PHE A 40 0.78 -7.71 7.28
C PHE A 40 0.08 -6.87 8.34
N LEU A 41 -1.22 -7.08 8.55
CA LEU A 41 -2.00 -6.42 9.60
C LEU A 41 -1.63 -6.89 11.02
N ALA A 42 -1.17 -8.14 11.15
CA ALA A 42 -0.69 -8.73 12.39
C ALA A 42 0.75 -8.32 12.75
N LEU A 43 1.49 -7.75 11.79
CA LEU A 43 2.83 -7.23 12.07
C LEU A 43 2.76 -6.05 13.02
N GLU A 44 3.63 -6.06 14.03
CA GLU A 44 3.68 -5.01 15.04
C GLU A 44 3.90 -3.64 14.41
N HIS A 45 3.12 -2.66 14.87
CA HIS A 45 3.34 -1.26 14.52
C HIS A 45 4.72 -0.85 15.01
N ARG A 46 5.54 -0.37 14.07
CA ARG A 46 6.86 0.18 14.42
C ARG A 46 6.61 1.56 15.03
N THR A 47 6.56 1.62 16.36
CA THR A 47 6.53 2.86 17.13
C THR A 47 7.86 3.57 16.87
N VAL A 48 7.85 4.54 15.95
CA VAL A 48 8.99 5.43 15.79
C VAL A 48 8.80 6.51 16.85
N ASP A 49 9.67 6.49 17.84
CA ASP A 49 9.70 7.49 18.90
C ASP A 49 10.12 8.83 18.29
N THR A 50 9.15 9.69 17.99
CA THR A 50 9.38 11.03 17.42
C THR A 50 9.84 12.04 18.49
N HIS A 51 10.20 11.59 19.69
CA HIS A 51 10.55 12.46 20.81
C HIS A 51 12.02 12.94 20.81
N ILE A 52 12.81 12.56 19.79
CA ILE A 52 14.17 13.04 19.58
C ILE A 52 14.16 14.05 18.42
N THR A 53 13.85 15.31 18.73
CA THR A 53 14.27 16.50 17.97
C THR A 53 14.48 17.63 18.97
#